data_AF-A0A7R9YFE9-F1
#
_entry.id   AF-A0A7R9YFE9-F1
#
_cell.length_a   1.000
_cell.length_b   1.000
_cell.length_c   1.000
_cell.angle_alpha   90.00
_cell.angle_beta   90.00
_cell.angle_gamma   90.00
#
_symmetry.space_group_name_H-M   'P 1'
#
loop_
_entity.id
_entity.type
_entity.pdbx_description
1 polymer ?
#
loop_
_entity_poly.entity_id
_entity_poly.type
_entity_poly.pdbx_seq_one_letter_code
_entity_poly.pdbx_strand_id
1 'polypeptide(L)'
;MGVPKFYRWLSERYPAINCVISDLTLLPEFDHLYLDMNGILHGCSYNSDDGRGRSERDCVLALFRYLDRLISGIVKPKRLLYLALDGVAPRAKMNQQRGRRFCSARDAALKAKVEAEIRGERSRMGMSNPAQKAERWDHNVITPGTAFQVKLAQFFRQWARERLDSGEAFYKHLTVVVSDSSVPGEGEHKIMNYIRRRRADDGYDPSTVHCIAGQDADLLLLSLALHDPRVFVLREHVAKRRKRNKKRSSGEEKLSLMETPLDIVDVGRLRQYLVADAMCQLSRYHGTHSATFQTANGERLVDDFIFISFLVGNDFLPSLPCLEIGTGGLDLMFKMYLAMRPKISRYLCANGFVDLRAARSVFAVLMRLEDELLRNKAKDERMRAEREEKKQEEEADAARERKKGAGPSPAQFSAHSRGADDKGSLLKVSDSAVGEEAKDGSETGMDWATYDQPDDTVDDASQAIRDLEDEEDGAMDYNEDADDDADDDAEEEGEEDNDDDDDDDDDD
;
A
#
# COMPACT_ATOMS: atom_id res chain seq x y z
N MET A 1 -1.61 1.53 5.83
CA MET A 1 -1.03 2.61 6.64
C MET A 1 0.36 2.87 6.12
N GLY A 2 1.05 3.87 6.66
CA GLY A 2 2.44 4.15 6.30
C GLY A 2 2.61 4.95 5.02
N VAL A 3 3.77 4.82 4.40
CA VAL A 3 4.15 5.59 3.21
C VAL A 3 3.21 5.27 2.01
N PRO A 4 2.36 6.21 1.55
CA PRO A 4 1.36 5.94 0.53
C PRO A 4 1.97 5.52 -0.80
N LYS A 5 1.39 4.50 -1.47
CA LYS A 5 1.85 3.97 -2.78
C LYS A 5 3.28 3.40 -2.79
N PHE A 6 3.99 3.35 -1.65
CA PHE A 6 5.38 2.92 -1.58
C PHE A 6 5.62 1.49 -2.07
N TYR A 7 4.77 0.52 -1.68
CA TYR A 7 4.88 -0.84 -2.20
C TYR A 7 4.75 -0.90 -3.72
N ARG A 8 3.80 -0.15 -4.28
CA ARG A 8 3.59 -0.12 -5.73
C ARG A 8 4.85 0.39 -6.44
N TRP A 9 5.43 1.48 -5.94
CA TRP A 9 6.69 2.02 -6.47
C TRP A 9 7.83 0.99 -6.38
N LEU A 10 7.96 0.30 -5.25
CA LEU A 10 8.97 -0.76 -5.08
C LEU A 10 8.76 -1.92 -6.07
N SER A 11 7.53 -2.39 -6.25
CA SER A 11 7.21 -3.49 -7.15
C SER A 11 7.38 -3.14 -8.62
N GLU A 12 7.15 -1.87 -8.99
CA GLU A 12 7.38 -1.38 -10.35
C GLU A 12 8.88 -1.19 -10.63
N ARG A 13 9.64 -0.64 -9.67
CA ARG A 13 11.09 -0.37 -9.81
C ARG A 13 11.95 -1.63 -9.68
N TYR A 14 11.61 -2.52 -8.76
CA TYR A 14 12.37 -3.73 -8.45
C TYR A 14 11.47 -4.97 -8.53
N PRO A 15 10.97 -5.34 -9.72
CA PRO A 15 9.95 -6.40 -9.86
C PRO A 15 10.41 -7.76 -9.28
N ALA A 16 11.70 -8.07 -9.39
CA ALA A 16 12.29 -9.33 -8.93
C ALA A 16 12.31 -9.51 -7.40
N ILE A 17 11.94 -8.51 -6.59
CA ILE A 17 11.78 -8.69 -5.14
C ILE A 17 10.51 -9.46 -4.79
N ASN A 18 9.52 -9.47 -5.69
CA ASN A 18 8.22 -10.08 -5.45
C ASN A 18 8.19 -11.48 -6.07
N CYS A 19 7.64 -12.43 -5.32
CA CYS A 19 7.30 -13.74 -5.82
C CYS A 19 5.84 -14.04 -5.47
N VAL A 20 5.01 -14.21 -6.50
CA VAL A 20 3.62 -14.65 -6.33
C VAL A 20 3.65 -16.12 -5.95
N ILE A 21 3.00 -16.48 -4.85
CA ILE A 21 3.00 -17.85 -4.34
C ILE A 21 2.02 -18.68 -5.16
N SER A 22 2.51 -19.27 -6.26
CA SER A 22 1.78 -20.27 -7.06
C SER A 22 2.09 -21.70 -6.62
N ASP A 23 3.34 -21.95 -6.24
CA ASP A 23 3.83 -23.22 -5.69
C ASP A 23 4.63 -22.96 -4.41
N LEU A 24 4.36 -23.77 -3.38
CA LEU A 24 5.05 -23.72 -2.09
C LEU A 24 6.52 -24.12 -2.20
N THR A 25 6.91 -24.88 -3.23
CA THR A 25 8.32 -25.25 -3.46
C THR A 25 9.21 -24.04 -3.79
N LEU A 26 8.60 -22.92 -4.22
CA LEU A 26 9.29 -21.67 -4.52
C LEU A 26 9.64 -20.87 -3.25
N LEU A 27 9.04 -21.22 -2.12
CA LEU A 27 9.28 -20.52 -0.86
C LEU A 27 10.55 -21.04 -0.17
N PRO A 28 11.36 -20.16 0.43
CA PRO A 28 12.41 -20.60 1.32
C PRO A 28 11.79 -21.23 2.58
N GLU A 29 12.55 -22.08 3.24
CA GLU A 29 12.15 -22.61 4.53
C GLU A 29 12.31 -21.54 5.62
N PHE A 30 11.27 -21.36 6.45
CA PHE A 30 11.25 -20.33 7.48
C PHE A 30 11.47 -20.90 8.88
N ASP A 31 12.33 -20.28 9.68
CA ASP A 31 12.47 -20.63 11.09
C ASP A 31 11.37 -19.99 11.92
N HIS A 32 11.14 -18.69 11.69
CA HIS A 32 10.24 -17.87 12.49
C HIS A 32 9.17 -17.21 11.61
N LEU A 33 7.91 -17.32 12.04
CA LEU A 33 6.78 -16.59 11.47
C LEU A 33 6.27 -15.56 12.49
N TYR A 34 6.13 -14.31 12.05
CA TYR A 34 5.56 -13.21 12.83
C TYR A 34 4.31 -12.70 12.13
N LEU A 35 3.19 -12.63 12.84
CA LEU A 35 1.91 -12.20 12.28
C LEU A 35 1.46 -10.90 12.94
N ASP A 36 1.31 -9.84 12.14
CA ASP A 36 0.53 -8.67 12.55
C ASP A 36 -0.96 -9.01 12.44
N MET A 37 -1.57 -9.21 13.61
CA MET A 37 -2.93 -9.69 13.72
C MET A 37 -3.96 -8.64 13.34
N ASN A 38 -3.65 -7.35 13.47
CA ASN A 38 -4.63 -6.29 13.26
C ASN A 38 -5.02 -6.18 11.77
N GLY A 39 -4.04 -6.26 10.87
CA GLY A 39 -4.29 -6.30 9.42
C GLY A 39 -5.16 -7.48 9.02
N ILE A 40 -4.84 -8.68 9.53
CA ILE A 40 -5.59 -9.92 9.25
C ILE A 40 -7.02 -9.82 9.79
N LEU A 41 -7.19 -9.37 11.02
CA LEU A 41 -8.48 -9.22 11.68
C LEU A 41 -9.39 -8.24 10.94
N HIS A 42 -8.83 -7.12 10.45
CA HIS A 42 -9.56 -6.22 9.57
C HIS A 42 -9.98 -6.91 8.27
N GLY A 43 -9.11 -7.69 7.62
CA GLY A 43 -9.46 -8.50 6.45
C GLY A 43 -10.63 -9.46 6.72
N CYS A 44 -10.61 -10.15 7.87
CA CYS A 44 -11.67 -11.04 8.31
C CYS A 44 -12.96 -10.33 8.78
N SER A 45 -12.91 -9.02 9.02
CA SER A 45 -14.06 -8.20 9.46
C SER A 45 -14.97 -7.77 8.31
N TYR A 46 -14.43 -7.67 7.09
CA TYR A 46 -15.22 -7.26 5.93
C TYR A 46 -16.18 -8.37 5.50
N ASN A 47 -17.36 -7.95 5.02
CA ASN A 47 -18.49 -8.85 4.72
C ASN A 47 -18.09 -10.03 3.81
N SER A 48 -18.70 -11.18 4.05
CA SER A 48 -18.72 -12.29 3.11
C SER A 48 -19.47 -11.92 1.82
N ASP A 49 -19.12 -12.62 0.73
CA ASP A 49 -19.71 -12.46 -0.61
C ASP A 49 -21.24 -12.60 -0.65
N ASP A 50 -21.83 -13.21 0.38
CA ASP A 50 -23.28 -13.45 0.51
C ASP A 50 -24.09 -12.23 0.97
N GLY A 51 -23.43 -11.08 1.22
CA GLY A 51 -24.10 -9.85 1.64
C GLY A 51 -24.67 -9.89 3.06
N ARG A 52 -24.42 -10.97 3.82
CA ARG A 52 -24.76 -11.06 5.25
C ARG A 52 -23.70 -10.32 6.06
N GLY A 53 -24.12 -9.55 7.05
CA GLY A 53 -23.20 -8.97 8.02
C GLY A 53 -22.56 -10.11 8.82
N ARG A 54 -21.22 -10.11 8.96
CA ARG A 54 -20.53 -11.10 9.80
C ARG A 54 -20.76 -10.77 11.28
N SER A 55 -21.12 -11.78 12.06
CA SER A 55 -21.12 -11.66 13.52
C SER A 55 -19.68 -11.68 14.07
N GLU A 56 -19.51 -11.27 15.35
CA GLU A 56 -18.23 -11.40 16.08
C GLU A 56 -17.69 -12.84 15.97
N ARG A 57 -18.56 -13.83 16.11
CA ARG A 57 -18.20 -15.25 16.04
C ARG A 57 -17.73 -15.64 14.65
N ASP A 58 -18.43 -15.22 13.59
CA ASP A 58 -18.05 -15.55 12.21
C ASP A 58 -16.71 -14.93 11.83
N CYS A 59 -16.46 -13.71 12.30
CA CYS A 59 -15.18 -13.03 12.11
C CYS A 59 -14.03 -13.81 12.76
N VAL A 60 -14.20 -14.24 14.02
CA VAL A 60 -13.18 -15.02 14.75
C VAL A 60 -12.96 -16.39 14.10
N LEU A 61 -14.00 -17.06 13.61
CA LEU A 61 -13.86 -18.33 12.88
C LEU A 61 -13.12 -18.14 11.55
N ALA A 62 -13.42 -17.08 10.80
CA ALA A 62 -12.71 -16.76 9.57
C ALA A 62 -11.23 -16.44 9.83
N LEU A 63 -10.95 -15.73 10.93
CA LEU A 63 -9.60 -15.43 11.39
C LEU A 63 -8.78 -16.70 11.63
N PHE A 64 -9.28 -17.63 12.46
CA PHE A 64 -8.53 -18.85 12.76
C PHE A 64 -8.33 -19.75 11.55
N ARG A 65 -9.32 -19.86 10.66
CA ARG A 65 -9.15 -20.58 9.38
C ARG A 65 -8.04 -19.95 8.55
N TYR A 66 -7.99 -18.62 8.47
CA TYR A 66 -6.96 -17.94 7.69
C TYR A 66 -5.58 -18.08 8.33
N LEU A 67 -5.49 -18.07 9.66
CA LEU A 67 -4.25 -18.40 10.36
C LEU A 67 -3.78 -19.82 10.06
N ASP A 68 -4.66 -20.80 10.04
CA ASP A 68 -4.29 -22.17 9.66
C ASP A 68 -3.71 -22.21 8.23
N ARG A 69 -4.33 -21.49 7.29
CA ARG A 69 -3.79 -21.32 5.91
C ARG A 69 -2.38 -20.74 5.94
N LEU A 70 -2.16 -19.62 6.62
CA LEU A 70 -0.84 -18.97 6.66
C LEU A 70 0.22 -19.83 7.35
N ILE A 71 -0.11 -20.38 8.52
CA ILE A 71 0.85 -21.04 9.42
C ILE A 71 1.17 -22.45 8.93
N SER A 72 0.14 -23.28 8.71
CA SER A 72 0.32 -24.71 8.39
C SER A 72 0.24 -25.01 6.89
N GLY A 73 -0.51 -24.19 6.14
CA GLY A 73 -0.64 -24.34 4.70
C GLY A 73 0.57 -23.80 3.93
N ILE A 74 1.05 -22.61 4.30
CA ILE A 74 1.98 -21.82 3.48
C ILE A 74 3.37 -21.74 4.11
N VAL A 75 3.51 -21.06 5.26
CA VAL A 75 4.84 -20.68 5.78
C VAL A 75 5.54 -21.85 6.50
N LYS A 76 4.79 -22.63 7.28
CA LYS A 76 5.29 -23.78 8.05
C LYS A 76 6.58 -23.46 8.84
N PRO A 77 6.54 -22.49 9.78
CA PRO A 77 7.71 -22.14 10.58
C PRO A 77 8.28 -23.36 11.32
N LYS A 78 9.61 -23.44 11.43
CA LYS A 78 10.29 -24.57 12.09
C LYS A 78 10.47 -24.42 13.60
N ARG A 79 10.53 -23.19 14.10
CA ARG A 79 10.97 -22.91 15.49
C ARG A 79 10.05 -21.97 16.24
N LEU A 80 9.60 -20.87 15.63
CA LEU A 80 8.84 -19.82 16.31
C LEU A 80 7.60 -19.40 15.53
N LEU A 81 6.48 -19.28 16.25
CA LEU A 81 5.29 -18.56 15.81
C LEU A 81 5.03 -17.40 16.77
N TYR A 82 5.06 -16.17 16.27
CA TYR A 82 4.82 -14.95 17.05
C TYR A 82 3.53 -14.26 16.57
N LEU A 83 2.55 -14.13 17.45
CA LEU A 83 1.26 -13.51 17.18
C LEU A 83 1.20 -12.13 17.86
N ALA A 84 1.15 -11.05 17.08
CA ALA A 84 1.18 -9.68 17.59
C ALA A 84 -0.17 -8.98 17.39
N LEU A 85 -0.90 -8.75 18.48
CA LEU A 85 -2.05 -7.84 18.48
C LEU A 85 -1.58 -6.42 18.83
N ASP A 86 -2.22 -5.40 18.26
CA ASP A 86 -1.94 -4.02 18.70
C ASP A 86 -2.32 -3.85 20.16
N GLY A 87 -1.41 -3.25 20.92
CA GLY A 87 -1.68 -2.69 22.24
C GLY A 87 -1.76 -1.18 22.19
N VAL A 88 -1.65 -0.53 23.35
CA VAL A 88 -1.70 0.93 23.44
C VAL A 88 -0.53 1.54 22.66
N ALA A 89 -0.85 2.27 21.59
CA ALA A 89 0.12 2.90 20.70
C ALA A 89 0.63 4.25 21.24
N PRO A 90 1.78 4.76 20.75
CA PRO A 90 2.27 6.09 21.09
C PRO A 90 1.29 7.20 20.70
N ARG A 91 1.40 8.37 21.36
CA ARG A 91 0.50 9.51 21.13
C ARG A 91 0.41 9.94 19.67
N ALA A 92 1.53 9.92 18.95
CA ALA A 92 1.58 10.27 17.53
C ALA A 92 0.65 9.35 16.70
N LYS A 93 0.75 8.03 16.90
CA LYS A 93 -0.15 7.06 16.27
C LYS A 93 -1.60 7.22 16.72
N MET A 94 -1.84 7.51 18.02
CA MET A 94 -3.20 7.71 18.53
C MET A 94 -3.93 8.85 17.81
N ASN A 95 -3.23 9.93 17.44
CA ASN A 95 -3.82 11.03 16.68
C ASN A 95 -4.24 10.57 15.27
N GLN A 96 -3.38 9.81 14.59
CA GLN A 96 -3.67 9.22 13.28
C GLN A 96 -4.86 8.25 13.36
N GLN A 97 -4.86 7.33 14.34
CA GLN A 97 -5.94 6.37 14.55
C GLN A 97 -7.26 7.09 14.87
N ARG A 98 -7.23 8.13 15.72
CA ARG A 98 -8.40 8.97 16.01
C ARG A 98 -8.95 9.62 14.74
N GLY A 99 -8.09 10.22 13.92
CA GLY A 99 -8.47 10.83 12.65
C GLY A 99 -9.17 9.84 11.72
N ARG A 100 -8.56 8.66 11.49
CA ARG A 100 -9.13 7.62 10.62
C ARG A 100 -10.49 7.14 11.10
N ARG A 101 -10.68 6.94 12.41
CA ARG A 101 -11.96 6.50 12.98
C ARG A 101 -13.04 7.55 12.87
N PHE A 102 -12.68 8.82 13.10
CA PHE A 102 -13.62 9.93 12.95
C PHE A 102 -14.08 10.10 11.49
N CYS A 103 -13.14 10.03 10.54
CA CYS A 103 -13.46 10.02 9.12
C CYS A 103 -14.35 8.83 8.75
N SER A 104 -14.01 7.61 9.18
CA SER A 104 -14.82 6.42 8.88
C SER A 104 -16.25 6.52 9.44
N ALA A 105 -16.41 7.01 10.67
CA ALA A 105 -17.73 7.21 11.27
C ALA A 105 -18.55 8.27 10.51
N ARG A 106 -17.93 9.40 10.14
CA ARG A 106 -18.56 10.46 9.34
C ARG A 106 -18.98 9.94 7.96
N ASP A 107 -18.09 9.25 7.27
CA ASP A 107 -18.34 8.74 5.92
C ASP A 107 -19.42 7.65 5.94
N ALA A 108 -19.45 6.81 6.97
CA ALA A 108 -20.53 5.85 7.18
C ALA A 108 -21.88 6.54 7.42
N ALA A 109 -21.92 7.61 8.22
CA ALA A 109 -23.14 8.39 8.47
C ALA A 109 -23.63 9.10 7.20
N LEU A 110 -22.72 9.68 6.41
CA LEU A 110 -23.06 10.31 5.13
C LEU A 110 -23.59 9.28 4.13
N LYS A 111 -22.93 8.13 4.01
CA LYS A 111 -23.37 7.03 3.15
C LYS A 111 -24.76 6.53 3.53
N ALA A 112 -25.05 6.39 4.83
CA ALA A 112 -26.37 5.98 5.31
C ALA A 112 -27.47 7.01 4.93
N LYS A 113 -27.17 8.31 4.99
CA LYS A 113 -28.10 9.36 4.55
C LYS A 113 -28.38 9.29 3.05
N VAL A 114 -27.34 9.19 2.23
CA VAL A 114 -27.45 9.07 0.77
C VAL A 114 -28.22 7.79 0.39
N GLU A 115 -27.92 6.65 1.02
CA GLU A 115 -28.65 5.40 0.80
C GLU A 115 -30.14 5.50 1.17
N ALA A 116 -30.48 6.25 2.23
CA ALA A 116 -31.86 6.49 2.64
C ALA A 116 -32.62 7.40 1.65
N GLU A 117 -31.96 8.42 1.12
CA GLU A 117 -32.51 9.32 0.10
C GLU A 117 -32.79 8.58 -1.20
N ILE A 118 -31.81 7.83 -1.73
CA ILE A 118 -31.97 6.99 -2.93
C ILE A 118 -33.11 5.97 -2.75
N ARG A 119 -33.22 5.37 -1.55
CA ARG A 119 -34.30 4.44 -1.23
C ARG A 119 -35.68 5.13 -1.27
N GLY A 120 -35.76 6.36 -0.76
CA GLY A 120 -36.97 7.18 -0.79
C GLY A 120 -37.37 7.56 -2.22
N GLU A 121 -36.42 7.98 -3.04
CA GLU A 121 -36.64 8.29 -4.47
C GLU A 121 -37.09 7.07 -5.27
N ARG A 122 -36.44 5.92 -5.09
CA ARG A 122 -36.86 4.66 -5.73
C ARG A 122 -38.30 4.29 -5.39
N SER A 123 -38.67 4.41 -4.12
CA SER A 123 -40.05 4.18 -3.69
C SER A 123 -41.03 5.16 -4.35
N ARG A 124 -40.66 6.45 -4.49
CA ARG A 124 -41.49 7.45 -5.20
C ARG A 124 -41.64 7.14 -6.69
N MET A 125 -40.61 6.57 -7.31
CA MET A 125 -40.63 6.13 -8.72
C MET A 125 -41.30 4.76 -8.91
N GLY A 126 -41.90 4.17 -7.86
CA GLY A 126 -42.54 2.85 -7.94
C GLY A 126 -41.57 1.68 -8.13
N MET A 127 -40.27 1.89 -7.92
CA MET A 127 -39.23 0.87 -8.04
C MET A 127 -39.05 0.12 -6.72
N SER A 128 -38.78 -1.19 -6.79
CA SER A 128 -38.49 -1.99 -5.62
C SER A 128 -37.12 -1.64 -5.02
N ASN A 129 -37.06 -1.64 -3.69
CA ASN A 129 -35.82 -1.43 -2.96
C ASN A 129 -35.10 -2.75 -2.69
N PRO A 130 -33.76 -2.78 -2.76
CA PRO A 130 -33.01 -3.95 -2.33
C PRO A 130 -33.24 -4.19 -0.84
N ALA A 131 -33.13 -5.46 -0.42
CA ALA A 131 -33.26 -5.86 0.97
C ALA A 131 -32.32 -5.04 1.87
N GLN A 132 -32.78 -4.72 3.09
CA GLN A 132 -31.94 -4.06 4.07
C GLN A 132 -30.71 -4.93 4.36
N LYS A 133 -29.52 -4.36 4.14
CA LYS A 133 -28.27 -4.98 4.57
C LYS A 133 -28.30 -5.10 6.08
N ALA A 134 -27.82 -6.25 6.59
CA ALA A 134 -27.65 -6.47 8.02
C ALA A 134 -26.78 -5.37 8.64
N GLU A 135 -26.98 -5.13 9.93
CA GLU A 135 -26.20 -4.16 10.70
C GLU A 135 -24.71 -4.51 10.60
N ARG A 136 -23.91 -3.51 10.20
CA ARG A 136 -22.47 -3.71 9.97
C ARG A 136 -21.76 -3.80 11.32
N TRP A 137 -20.93 -4.83 11.49
CA TRP A 137 -20.09 -4.97 12.68
C TRP A 137 -19.20 -3.72 12.85
N ASP A 138 -19.21 -3.14 14.05
CA ASP A 138 -18.42 -1.95 14.34
C ASP A 138 -16.94 -2.31 14.50
N HIS A 139 -16.19 -2.18 13.41
CA HIS A 139 -14.74 -2.35 13.38
C HIS A 139 -13.95 -1.49 14.39
N ASN A 140 -14.53 -0.44 14.99
CA ASN A 140 -13.86 0.31 16.07
C ASN A 140 -13.64 -0.54 17.34
N VAL A 141 -14.34 -1.67 17.49
CA VAL A 141 -14.08 -2.60 18.60
C VAL A 141 -12.69 -3.25 18.50
N ILE A 142 -12.02 -3.17 17.35
CA ILE A 142 -10.62 -3.58 17.15
C ILE A 142 -9.71 -2.50 17.73
N THR A 143 -9.72 -2.37 19.05
CA THR A 143 -8.94 -1.40 19.82
C THR A 143 -8.57 -1.97 21.18
N PRO A 144 -7.34 -1.72 21.67
CA PRO A 144 -6.94 -2.02 23.04
C PRO A 144 -7.97 -1.52 24.06
N GLY A 145 -8.31 -2.38 25.02
CA GLY A 145 -9.24 -2.07 26.11
C GLY A 145 -10.72 -2.35 25.83
N THR A 146 -11.11 -2.74 24.61
CA THR A 146 -12.49 -3.16 24.34
C THR A 146 -12.76 -4.57 24.87
N ALA A 147 -14.02 -4.85 25.22
CA ALA A 147 -14.43 -6.20 25.63
C ALA A 147 -14.11 -7.25 24.56
N PHE A 148 -14.24 -6.89 23.28
CA PHE A 148 -13.88 -7.76 22.17
C PHE A 148 -12.40 -8.13 22.17
N GLN A 149 -11.49 -7.16 22.30
CA GLN A 149 -10.05 -7.48 22.31
C GLN A 149 -9.63 -8.31 23.53
N VAL A 150 -10.26 -8.10 24.70
CA VAL A 150 -10.01 -8.93 25.88
C VAL A 150 -10.40 -10.39 25.62
N LYS A 151 -11.58 -10.63 25.00
CA LYS A 151 -11.99 -11.99 24.59
C LYS A 151 -11.05 -12.56 23.52
N LEU A 152 -10.67 -11.75 22.54
CA LEU A 152 -9.79 -12.17 21.46
C LEU A 152 -8.43 -12.66 21.99
N ALA A 153 -7.85 -11.96 22.98
CA ALA A 153 -6.64 -12.42 23.65
C ALA A 153 -6.81 -13.79 24.33
N GLN A 154 -7.97 -14.05 24.95
CA GLN A 154 -8.28 -15.35 25.54
C GLN A 154 -8.38 -16.43 24.46
N PHE A 155 -9.05 -16.14 23.34
CA PHE A 155 -9.16 -17.06 22.21
C PHE A 155 -7.79 -17.42 21.62
N PHE A 156 -6.87 -16.47 21.45
CA PHE A 156 -5.52 -16.77 20.96
C PHE A 156 -4.73 -17.66 21.91
N ARG A 157 -4.80 -17.39 23.22
CA ARG A 157 -4.11 -18.22 24.22
C ARG A 157 -4.69 -19.64 24.27
N GLN A 158 -6.02 -19.76 24.17
CA GLN A 158 -6.67 -21.06 24.13
C GLN A 158 -6.31 -21.82 22.84
N TRP A 159 -6.45 -21.18 21.68
CA TRP A 159 -6.07 -21.74 20.39
C TRP A 159 -4.62 -22.21 20.38
N ALA A 160 -3.68 -21.41 20.90
CA ALA A 160 -2.28 -21.79 20.97
C ALA A 160 -2.05 -23.05 21.82
N ARG A 161 -2.72 -23.18 22.96
CA ARG A 161 -2.65 -24.40 23.79
C ARG A 161 -3.24 -25.60 23.06
N GLU A 162 -4.43 -25.44 22.47
CA GLU A 162 -5.10 -26.50 21.72
C GLU A 162 -4.23 -27.00 20.55
N ARG A 163 -3.52 -26.11 19.84
CA ARG A 163 -2.58 -26.50 18.78
C ARG A 163 -1.35 -27.23 19.29
N LEU A 164 -0.80 -26.80 20.43
CA LEU A 164 0.35 -27.48 21.04
C LEU A 164 -0.04 -28.87 21.60
N ASP A 165 -1.26 -29.00 22.12
CA ASP A 165 -1.79 -30.23 22.70
C ASP A 165 -2.45 -31.17 21.67
N SER A 166 -2.62 -30.74 20.41
CA SER A 166 -3.34 -31.52 19.39
C SER A 166 -2.65 -32.83 19.00
N GLY A 167 -1.38 -33.00 19.35
CA GLY A 167 -0.57 -34.16 19.00
C GLY A 167 0.02 -34.13 17.59
N GLU A 168 -0.31 -33.11 16.79
CA GLU A 168 0.25 -32.88 15.46
C GLU A 168 1.77 -32.63 15.53
N ALA A 169 2.54 -33.39 14.74
CA ALA A 169 4.01 -33.31 14.76
C ALA A 169 4.54 -31.90 14.45
N PHE A 170 3.85 -31.15 13.60
CA PHE A 170 4.20 -29.79 13.22
C PHE A 170 4.28 -28.83 14.42
N TYR A 171 3.29 -28.87 15.33
CA TYR A 171 3.24 -27.94 16.47
C TYR A 171 4.15 -28.34 17.63
N LYS A 172 4.57 -29.62 17.74
CA LYS A 172 5.37 -30.11 18.88
C LYS A 172 6.71 -29.41 19.07
N HIS A 173 7.30 -28.91 17.99
CA HIS A 173 8.61 -28.27 18.01
C HIS A 173 8.53 -26.74 17.99
N LEU A 174 7.32 -26.19 17.88
CA LEU A 174 7.09 -24.75 17.79
C LEU A 174 7.03 -24.11 19.16
N THR A 175 7.78 -23.01 19.31
CA THR A 175 7.53 -22.04 20.38
C THR A 175 6.48 -21.04 19.90
N VAL A 176 5.35 -20.95 20.60
CA VAL A 176 4.28 -19.99 20.28
C VAL A 176 4.31 -18.82 21.27
N VAL A 177 4.47 -17.60 20.77
CA VAL A 177 4.42 -16.37 21.56
C VAL A 177 3.17 -15.59 21.18
N VAL A 178 2.30 -15.35 22.15
CA VAL A 178 1.11 -14.50 22.00
C VAL A 178 1.36 -13.17 22.69
N SER A 179 1.55 -12.12 21.90
CA SER A 179 1.72 -10.76 22.37
C SER A 179 0.41 -9.98 22.19
N ASP A 180 -0.48 -10.10 23.16
CA ASP A 180 -1.82 -9.52 23.09
C ASP A 180 -1.87 -7.98 23.31
N SER A 181 -3.08 -7.43 23.33
CA SER A 181 -3.32 -5.99 23.44
C SER A 181 -3.06 -5.39 24.82
N SER A 182 -2.83 -6.20 25.85
CA SER A 182 -2.40 -5.72 27.17
C SER A 182 -0.92 -5.31 27.17
N VAL A 183 -0.13 -5.82 26.23
CA VAL A 183 1.26 -5.39 26.03
C VAL A 183 1.25 -4.08 25.23
N PRO A 184 1.85 -2.97 25.71
CA PRO A 184 1.88 -1.71 24.96
C PRO A 184 2.65 -1.80 23.64
N GLY A 185 2.29 -0.96 22.67
CA GLY A 185 2.92 -0.85 21.35
C GLY A 185 2.08 -1.41 20.20
N GLU A 186 2.43 -1.02 18.98
CA GLU A 186 1.83 -1.51 17.74
C GLU A 186 2.38 -2.90 17.38
N GLY A 187 1.58 -3.75 16.74
CA GLY A 187 1.92 -5.13 16.39
C GLY A 187 3.23 -5.23 15.63
N GLU A 188 3.38 -4.47 14.55
CA GLU A 188 4.62 -4.38 13.77
C GLU A 188 5.82 -3.98 14.63
N HIS A 189 5.70 -2.98 15.51
CA HIS A 189 6.79 -2.55 16.37
C HIS A 189 7.13 -3.56 17.48
N LYS A 190 6.14 -4.31 17.98
CA LYS A 190 6.38 -5.43 18.92
C LYS A 190 7.19 -6.54 18.25
N ILE A 191 6.84 -6.89 17.01
CA ILE A 191 7.58 -7.87 16.19
C ILE A 191 9.02 -7.39 16.01
N MET A 192 9.21 -6.16 15.53
CA MET A 192 10.53 -5.60 15.27
C MET A 192 11.39 -5.52 16.55
N ASN A 193 10.78 -5.14 17.68
CA ASN A 193 11.46 -5.13 18.98
C ASN A 193 11.86 -6.54 19.44
N TYR A 194 10.99 -7.53 19.25
CA TYR A 194 11.30 -8.91 19.57
C TYR A 194 12.49 -9.42 18.74
N ILE A 195 12.49 -9.19 17.43
CA ILE A 195 13.59 -9.58 16.54
C ILE A 195 14.90 -8.89 16.98
N ARG A 196 14.90 -7.56 17.18
CA ARG A 196 16.09 -6.82 17.62
C ARG A 196 16.67 -7.34 18.93
N ARG A 197 15.82 -7.65 19.91
CA ARG A 197 16.27 -8.21 21.20
C ARG A 197 16.87 -9.59 21.02
N ARG A 198 16.20 -10.47 20.26
CA ARG A 198 16.71 -11.83 20.02
C ARG A 198 18.04 -11.80 19.29
N ARG A 199 18.24 -10.89 18.33
CA ARG A 199 19.51 -10.70 17.61
C ARG A 199 20.65 -10.19 18.50
N ALA A 200 20.33 -9.54 19.61
CA ALA A 200 21.31 -9.07 20.59
C ALA A 200 21.69 -10.14 21.62
N ASP A 201 21.00 -11.29 21.64
CA ASP A 201 21.34 -12.40 22.53
C ASP A 201 22.61 -13.13 22.04
N ASP A 202 23.54 -13.48 22.95
CA ASP A 202 24.82 -14.13 22.62
C ASP A 202 24.70 -15.48 21.88
N GLY A 203 23.54 -16.16 22.01
CA GLY A 203 23.25 -17.44 21.39
C GLY A 203 22.36 -17.36 20.14
N TYR A 204 22.15 -16.16 19.58
CA TYR A 204 21.34 -15.99 18.38
C TYR A 204 22.04 -16.59 17.16
N ASP A 205 21.28 -17.31 16.35
CA ASP A 205 21.74 -17.90 15.10
C ASP A 205 21.57 -16.88 13.95
N PRO A 206 22.65 -16.32 13.38
CA PRO A 206 22.56 -15.35 12.28
C PRO A 206 22.01 -15.95 10.98
N SER A 207 21.89 -17.28 10.89
CA SER A 207 21.28 -17.97 9.76
C SER A 207 19.76 -18.08 9.84
N THR A 208 19.16 -17.64 10.94
CA THR A 208 17.70 -17.67 11.15
C THR A 208 16.96 -16.96 10.00
N VAL A 209 15.99 -17.63 9.41
CA VAL A 209 15.13 -17.07 8.35
C VAL A 209 13.81 -16.58 8.93
N HIS A 210 13.47 -15.32 8.65
CA HIS A 210 12.31 -14.63 9.19
C HIS A 210 11.23 -14.39 8.13
N CYS A 211 9.98 -14.76 8.42
CA CYS A 211 8.80 -14.38 7.64
C CYS A 211 7.89 -13.48 8.48
N ILE A 212 7.62 -12.26 8.02
CA ILE A 212 6.74 -11.32 8.69
C ILE A 212 5.51 -11.08 7.81
N ALA A 213 4.31 -11.41 8.31
CA ALA A 213 3.08 -11.21 7.57
C ALA A 213 2.38 -9.90 7.95
N GLY A 214 2.08 -9.07 6.96
CA GLY A 214 1.36 -7.81 7.12
C GLY A 214 1.18 -7.05 5.81
N GLN A 215 0.26 -6.08 5.79
CA GLN A 215 -0.10 -5.32 4.57
C GLN A 215 0.49 -3.90 4.53
N ASP A 216 0.99 -3.41 5.64
CA ASP A 216 1.43 -2.02 5.76
C ASP A 216 2.78 -1.79 5.07
N ALA A 217 2.90 -0.62 4.42
CA ALA A 217 4.12 -0.24 3.72
C ALA A 217 5.30 -0.03 4.67
N ASP A 218 5.01 0.43 5.90
CA ASP A 218 6.00 0.64 6.95
C ASP A 218 6.68 -0.68 7.35
N LEU A 219 6.01 -1.82 7.20
CA LEU A 219 6.59 -3.12 7.49
C LEU A 219 7.81 -3.43 6.63
N LEU A 220 7.84 -3.00 5.36
CA LEU A 220 9.00 -3.17 4.47
C LEU A 220 10.17 -2.29 4.93
N LEU A 221 9.90 -1.03 5.28
CA LEU A 221 10.93 -0.10 5.80
C LEU A 221 11.49 -0.57 7.15
N LEU A 222 10.61 -1.03 8.05
CA LEU A 222 10.99 -1.60 9.33
C LEU A 222 11.82 -2.88 9.15
N SER A 223 11.48 -3.73 8.17
CA SER A 223 12.24 -4.93 7.84
C SER A 223 13.63 -4.58 7.27
N LEU A 224 13.75 -3.54 6.45
CA LEU A 224 15.04 -3.03 5.99
C LEU A 224 15.89 -2.52 7.16
N ALA A 225 15.28 -1.80 8.11
CA ALA A 225 15.94 -1.29 9.32
C ALA A 225 16.41 -2.38 10.29
N LEU A 226 16.02 -3.65 10.10
CA LEU A 226 16.60 -4.76 10.86
C LEU A 226 18.06 -5.03 10.47
N HIS A 227 18.53 -4.59 9.30
CA HIS A 227 19.85 -4.99 8.76
C HIS A 227 20.07 -6.50 8.82
N ASP A 228 19.04 -7.24 8.42
CA ASP A 228 19.08 -8.70 8.32
C ASP A 228 18.82 -9.11 6.87
N PRO A 229 19.69 -9.93 6.27
CA PRO A 229 19.53 -10.37 4.88
C PRO A 229 18.46 -11.45 4.69
N ARG A 230 18.00 -12.11 5.76
CA ARG A 230 17.10 -13.28 5.69
C ARG A 230 15.69 -12.94 6.19
N VAL A 231 15.17 -11.79 5.76
CA VAL A 231 13.82 -11.32 6.10
C VAL A 231 12.95 -11.31 4.86
N PHE A 232 11.77 -11.92 5.00
CA PHE A 232 10.75 -11.96 3.97
C PHE A 232 9.45 -11.37 4.53
N VAL A 233 8.73 -10.63 3.69
CA VAL A 233 7.41 -10.09 4.03
C VAL A 233 6.33 -10.80 3.24
N LEU A 234 5.39 -11.43 3.95
CA LEU A 234 4.22 -12.09 3.36
C LEU A 234 3.04 -11.13 3.34
N ARG A 235 2.40 -10.98 2.19
CA ARG A 235 1.30 -10.02 2.00
C ARG A 235 0.30 -10.52 0.96
N GLU A 236 -0.83 -9.83 0.85
CA GLU A 236 -1.83 -10.12 -0.18
C GLU A 236 -1.36 -9.56 -1.51
N HIS A 237 -1.56 -10.34 -2.58
CA HIS A 237 -1.23 -9.94 -3.93
C HIS A 237 -2.14 -8.80 -4.36
N VAL A 238 -1.52 -7.69 -4.77
CA VAL A 238 -2.25 -6.53 -5.29
C VAL A 238 -2.31 -6.64 -6.81
N ALA A 239 -3.33 -7.32 -7.32
CA ALA A 239 -3.53 -7.42 -8.76
C ALA A 239 -3.68 -6.03 -9.39
N LYS A 240 -2.97 -5.78 -10.51
CA LYS A 240 -3.24 -4.61 -11.36
C LYS A 240 -4.70 -4.70 -11.81
N ARG A 241 -5.52 -3.66 -11.55
CA ARG A 241 -6.89 -3.55 -12.08
C ARG A 241 -6.81 -3.55 -13.62
N ARG A 242 -6.75 -4.72 -14.26
CA ARG A 242 -7.06 -4.82 -15.70
C ARG A 242 -8.50 -4.32 -15.84
N LYS A 243 -8.74 -3.39 -16.76
CA LYS A 243 -10.08 -2.98 -17.19
C LYS A 243 -10.75 -4.22 -17.82
N ARG A 244 -11.22 -5.16 -17.01
CA ARG A 244 -11.92 -6.34 -17.51
C ARG A 244 -13.26 -5.87 -18.05
N ASN A 245 -13.53 -6.23 -19.30
CA ASN A 245 -14.66 -5.78 -20.09
C ASN A 245 -15.96 -5.64 -19.27
N LYS A 246 -16.54 -4.44 -19.33
CA LYS A 246 -17.73 -3.95 -18.63
C LYS A 246 -18.99 -4.68 -19.14
N LYS A 247 -19.06 -6.00 -18.96
CA LYS A 247 -20.21 -6.87 -19.31
C LYS A 247 -20.71 -7.75 -18.16
N ARG A 248 -20.20 -7.55 -16.93
CA ARG A 248 -20.82 -8.12 -15.71
C ARG A 248 -21.36 -6.99 -14.85
N SER A 249 -22.67 -7.03 -14.67
CA SER A 249 -23.52 -6.13 -13.88
C SER A 249 -22.97 -5.86 -12.48
N SER A 250 -23.07 -4.60 -12.05
CA SER A 250 -23.21 -4.12 -10.66
C SER A 250 -22.88 -5.12 -9.53
N GLY A 251 -21.64 -5.08 -9.06
CA GLY A 251 -21.14 -5.84 -7.91
C GLY A 251 -19.75 -6.37 -8.21
N GLU A 252 -18.70 -5.60 -7.91
CA GLU A 252 -17.34 -6.13 -7.92
C GLU A 252 -17.26 -7.21 -6.82
N GLU A 253 -17.31 -8.50 -7.21
CA GLU A 253 -17.05 -9.63 -6.32
C GLU A 253 -15.59 -9.52 -5.86
N LYS A 254 -15.40 -9.12 -4.60
CA LYS A 254 -14.09 -9.05 -3.98
C LYS A 254 -13.72 -10.48 -3.60
N LEU A 255 -12.65 -11.04 -4.19
CA LEU A 255 -12.17 -12.39 -3.88
C LEU A 255 -12.17 -12.64 -2.37
N SER A 256 -12.63 -13.83 -1.96
CA SER A 256 -12.56 -14.27 -0.58
C SER A 256 -11.11 -14.20 -0.08
N LEU A 257 -10.91 -13.87 1.20
CA LEU A 257 -9.59 -13.83 1.83
C LEU A 257 -8.81 -15.15 1.62
N MET A 258 -9.54 -16.26 1.50
CA MET A 258 -8.97 -17.60 1.25
C MET A 258 -8.53 -17.85 -0.19
N GLU A 259 -9.10 -17.13 -1.15
CA GLU A 259 -8.81 -17.25 -2.58
C GLU A 259 -7.85 -16.17 -3.05
N THR A 260 -7.65 -15.13 -2.23
CA THR A 260 -6.72 -14.06 -2.53
C THR A 260 -5.30 -14.63 -2.63
N PRO A 261 -4.60 -14.43 -3.76
CA PRO A 261 -3.21 -14.84 -3.90
C PRO A 261 -2.32 -14.06 -2.93
N LEU A 262 -1.19 -14.65 -2.57
CA LEU A 262 -0.23 -14.05 -1.63
C LEU A 262 1.08 -13.80 -2.36
N ASP A 263 1.74 -12.70 -2.00
CA ASP A 263 3.10 -12.38 -2.43
C ASP A 263 4.06 -12.59 -1.26
N ILE A 264 5.22 -13.14 -1.56
CA ILE A 264 6.39 -13.08 -0.68
C ILE A 264 7.35 -12.02 -1.25
N VAL A 265 7.77 -11.09 -0.39
CA VAL A 265 8.74 -10.04 -0.74
C VAL A 265 10.07 -10.37 -0.09
N ASP A 266 11.12 -10.52 -0.89
CA ASP A 266 12.49 -10.74 -0.42
C ASP A 266 13.15 -9.39 -0.06
N VAL A 267 13.22 -9.11 1.25
CA VAL A 267 13.79 -7.86 1.76
C VAL A 267 15.31 -7.84 1.62
N GLY A 268 15.96 -9.02 1.64
CA GLY A 268 17.39 -9.16 1.40
C GLY A 268 17.75 -8.73 -0.02
N ARG A 269 16.97 -9.19 -1.00
CA ARG A 269 17.12 -8.78 -2.41
C ARG A 269 16.79 -7.30 -2.62
N LEU A 270 15.73 -6.79 -1.98
CA LEU A 270 15.44 -5.36 -2.01
C LEU A 270 16.63 -4.52 -1.51
N ARG A 271 17.25 -4.92 -0.40
CA ARG A 271 18.45 -4.26 0.13
C ARG A 271 19.58 -4.23 -0.91
N GLN A 272 19.83 -5.35 -1.58
CA GLN A 272 20.86 -5.44 -2.62
C GLN A 272 20.56 -4.48 -3.78
N TYR A 273 19.30 -4.41 -4.25
CA TYR A 273 18.91 -3.48 -5.29
C TYR A 273 19.09 -2.03 -4.87
N LEU A 274 18.65 -1.65 -3.67
CA LEU A 274 18.80 -0.27 -3.17
C LEU A 274 20.27 0.14 -3.08
N VAL A 275 21.14 -0.75 -2.57
CA VAL A 275 22.57 -0.48 -2.49
C VAL A 275 23.19 -0.39 -3.89
N ALA A 276 22.85 -1.30 -4.79
CA ALA A 276 23.38 -1.29 -6.16
C ALA A 276 22.96 -0.02 -6.92
N ASP A 277 21.70 0.39 -6.81
CA ASP A 277 21.17 1.61 -7.41
C ASP A 277 21.90 2.84 -6.84
N ALA A 278 22.02 2.93 -5.51
CA ALA A 278 22.73 4.03 -4.86
C ALA A 278 24.21 4.11 -5.27
N MET A 279 24.91 2.97 -5.35
CA MET A 279 26.31 2.93 -5.79
C MET A 279 26.46 3.31 -7.26
N CYS A 280 25.55 2.86 -8.14
CA CYS A 280 25.52 3.25 -9.54
C CYS A 280 25.40 4.77 -9.68
N GLN A 281 24.45 5.37 -8.97
CA GLN A 281 24.24 6.82 -8.98
C GLN A 281 25.45 7.58 -8.41
N LEU A 282 26.04 7.12 -7.30
CA LEU A 282 27.28 7.71 -6.79
C LEU A 282 28.43 7.66 -7.81
N SER A 283 28.56 6.56 -8.54
CA SER A 283 29.54 6.44 -9.62
C SER A 283 29.26 7.40 -10.77
N ARG A 284 27.99 7.64 -11.12
CA ARG A 284 27.61 8.61 -12.16
C ARG A 284 27.92 10.04 -11.75
N TYR A 285 27.56 10.43 -10.53
CA TYR A 285 27.78 11.80 -10.04
C TYR A 285 29.24 12.12 -9.76
N HIS A 286 30.00 11.17 -9.20
CA HIS A 286 31.32 11.47 -8.62
C HIS A 286 32.48 10.67 -9.22
N GLY A 287 32.19 9.65 -10.03
CA GLY A 287 33.18 8.70 -10.53
C GLY A 287 33.62 7.66 -9.49
N THR A 288 34.08 6.50 -9.96
CA THR A 288 34.52 5.37 -9.11
C THR A 288 35.78 5.64 -8.31
N HIS A 289 36.57 6.64 -8.71
CA HIS A 289 37.79 7.05 -8.01
C HIS A 289 37.54 8.07 -6.89
N SER A 290 36.33 8.61 -6.75
CA SER A 290 36.00 9.53 -5.68
C SER A 290 36.04 8.86 -4.31
N ALA A 291 36.57 9.57 -3.30
CA ALA A 291 36.56 9.11 -1.92
C ALA A 291 35.14 8.81 -1.44
N THR A 292 34.14 9.57 -1.90
CA THR A 292 32.73 9.36 -1.59
C THR A 292 32.24 7.98 -2.06
N PHE A 293 32.63 7.54 -3.25
CA PHE A 293 32.28 6.23 -3.78
C PHE A 293 33.03 5.11 -3.05
N GLN A 294 34.35 5.25 -2.89
CA GLN A 294 35.19 4.21 -2.29
C GLN A 294 34.90 3.94 -0.81
N THR A 295 34.43 4.95 -0.08
CA THR A 295 34.12 4.85 1.36
C THR A 295 32.62 4.72 1.65
N ALA A 296 31.79 4.58 0.60
CA ALA A 296 30.36 4.43 0.74
C ALA A 296 30.02 3.13 1.48
N ASN A 297 29.14 3.23 2.47
CA ASN A 297 28.66 2.11 3.26
C ASN A 297 27.21 1.81 2.86
N GLY A 298 26.98 0.65 2.23
CA GLY A 298 25.65 0.25 1.75
C GLY A 298 24.58 0.24 2.83
N GLU A 299 24.88 -0.25 4.04
CA GLU A 299 23.91 -0.28 5.14
C GLU A 299 23.52 1.14 5.60
N ARG A 300 24.46 2.09 5.57
CA ARG A 300 24.16 3.49 5.88
C ARG A 300 23.38 4.20 4.77
N LEU A 301 23.59 3.81 3.51
CA LEU A 301 22.76 4.31 2.41
C LEU A 301 21.32 3.81 2.54
N VAL A 302 21.13 2.57 3.01
CA VAL A 302 19.80 2.03 3.34
C VAL A 302 19.16 2.80 4.50
N ASP A 303 19.90 3.08 5.58
CA ASP A 303 19.42 3.94 6.68
C ASP A 303 18.92 5.30 6.17
N ASP A 304 19.72 5.95 5.33
CA ASP A 304 19.42 7.27 4.79
C ASP A 304 18.23 7.23 3.81
N PHE A 305 18.12 6.17 3.00
CA PHE A 305 16.96 5.94 2.14
C PHE A 305 15.67 5.77 2.95
N ILE A 306 15.70 5.02 4.05
CA ILE A 306 14.55 4.86 4.96
C ILE A 306 14.14 6.23 5.53
N PHE A 307 15.10 7.04 5.97
CA PHE A 307 14.82 8.38 6.47
C PHE A 307 14.21 9.30 5.40
N ILE A 308 14.75 9.30 4.18
CA ILE A 308 14.22 10.08 3.06
C ILE A 308 12.78 9.62 2.72
N SER A 309 12.52 8.32 2.77
CA SER A 309 11.18 7.76 2.56
C SER A 309 10.15 8.30 3.56
N PHE A 310 10.56 8.60 4.80
CA PHE A 310 9.66 9.21 5.78
C PHE A 310 9.26 10.65 5.44
N LEU A 311 10.07 11.40 4.67
CA LEU A 311 9.78 12.77 4.27
C LEU A 311 8.66 12.86 3.23
N VAL A 312 8.46 11.80 2.45
CA VAL A 312 7.37 11.72 1.46
C VAL A 312 6.01 11.48 2.13
N GLY A 313 6.01 11.12 3.42
CA GLY A 313 4.81 11.00 4.24
C GLY A 313 4.78 9.68 5.00
N ASN A 314 4.36 9.73 6.26
CA ASN A 314 4.21 8.56 7.11
C ASN A 314 3.02 8.74 8.06
N ASP A 315 2.77 7.77 8.92
CA ASP A 315 1.63 7.82 9.85
C ASP A 315 1.72 8.93 10.91
N PHE A 316 2.92 9.48 11.15
CA PHE A 316 3.19 10.43 12.23
C PHE A 316 3.34 11.87 11.76
N LEU A 317 3.81 12.07 10.52
CA LEU A 317 4.06 13.37 9.92
C LEU A 317 3.31 13.50 8.58
N PRO A 318 2.68 14.66 8.31
CA PRO A 318 2.12 14.91 6.98
C PRO A 318 3.24 14.88 5.93
N SER A 319 2.90 14.47 4.71
CA SER A 319 3.79 14.57 3.55
C SER A 319 4.15 16.02 3.26
N LEU A 320 5.39 16.29 2.85
CA LEU A 320 5.76 17.59 2.32
C LEU A 320 4.96 17.89 1.04
N PRO A 321 4.35 19.08 0.87
CA PRO A 321 3.45 19.36 -0.26
C PRO A 321 4.08 19.14 -1.64
N CYS A 322 5.37 19.43 -1.77
CA CYS A 322 6.16 19.29 -2.99
C CYS A 322 6.66 17.85 -3.27
N LEU A 323 6.47 16.90 -2.34
CA LEU A 323 6.94 15.53 -2.48
C LEU A 323 5.78 14.54 -2.52
N GLU A 324 5.66 13.82 -3.63
CA GLU A 324 4.76 12.67 -3.74
C GLU A 324 5.46 11.53 -4.48
N ILE A 325 5.26 10.28 -4.03
CA ILE A 325 5.78 9.10 -4.74
C ILE A 325 5.23 9.02 -6.17
N GLY A 326 3.96 9.40 -6.37
CA GLY A 326 3.30 9.35 -7.68
C GLY A 326 3.80 10.37 -8.70
N THR A 327 4.66 11.31 -8.31
CA THR A 327 5.32 12.29 -9.18
C THR A 327 6.84 12.13 -9.16
N GLY A 328 7.36 10.98 -8.71
CA GLY A 328 8.81 10.72 -8.63
C GLY A 328 9.54 11.43 -7.49
N GLY A 329 8.83 12.01 -6.51
CA GLY A 329 9.45 12.81 -5.45
C GLY A 329 10.43 12.02 -4.56
N LEU A 330 10.22 10.72 -4.37
CA LEU A 330 11.17 9.86 -3.63
C LEU A 330 12.49 9.69 -4.40
N ASP A 331 12.39 9.44 -5.71
CA ASP A 331 13.53 9.28 -6.61
C ASP A 331 14.37 10.56 -6.65
N LEU A 332 13.70 11.69 -6.85
CA LEU A 332 14.34 13.01 -6.85
C LEU A 332 15.09 13.28 -5.55
N MET A 333 14.44 13.07 -4.40
CA MET A 333 15.07 13.30 -3.10
C MET A 333 16.30 12.42 -2.88
N PHE A 334 16.23 11.15 -3.30
CA PHE A 334 17.36 10.23 -3.15
C PHE A 334 18.50 10.58 -4.11
N LYS A 335 18.22 10.87 -5.39
CA LYS A 335 19.19 11.36 -6.38
C LYS A 335 19.87 12.64 -5.90
N MET A 336 19.11 13.61 -5.42
CA MET A 336 19.62 14.87 -4.86
C MET A 336 20.55 14.61 -3.66
N TYR A 337 20.14 13.75 -2.73
CA TYR A 337 20.99 13.34 -1.61
C TYR A 337 22.31 12.71 -2.08
N LEU A 338 22.28 11.80 -3.06
CA LEU A 338 23.45 11.12 -3.61
C LEU A 338 24.40 12.09 -4.34
N ALA A 339 23.85 13.04 -5.11
CA ALA A 339 24.61 14.09 -5.77
C ALA A 339 25.33 15.00 -4.75
N MET A 340 24.71 15.28 -3.60
CA MET A 340 25.31 16.13 -2.58
C MET A 340 26.27 15.43 -1.61
N ARG A 341 26.43 14.10 -1.68
CA ARG A 341 27.23 13.36 -0.69
C ARG A 341 28.64 13.89 -0.41
N PRO A 342 29.44 14.34 -1.39
CA PRO A 342 30.77 14.87 -1.09
C PRO A 342 30.72 16.14 -0.23
N LYS A 343 29.64 16.93 -0.34
CA LYS A 343 29.42 18.18 0.40
C LYS A 343 28.85 17.92 1.79
N ILE A 344 28.21 16.78 1.99
CA ILE A 344 27.63 16.37 3.26
C ILE A 344 28.63 15.47 4.00
N SER A 345 29.32 16.03 4.99
CA SER A 345 30.38 15.33 5.75
C SER A 345 29.98 13.99 6.41
N ARG A 346 28.69 13.74 6.66
CA ARG A 346 28.18 12.54 7.35
C ARG A 346 26.94 11.97 6.67
N TYR A 347 26.58 10.73 6.97
CA TYR A 347 25.28 10.16 6.58
C TYR A 347 24.13 10.92 7.27
N LEU A 348 22.93 10.91 6.68
CA LEU A 348 21.75 11.55 7.27
C LEU A 348 21.38 10.90 8.59
N CYS A 349 21.55 9.59 8.69
CA CYS A 349 21.23 8.80 9.84
C CYS A 349 22.43 7.96 10.31
N ALA A 350 22.57 7.87 11.62
CA ALA A 350 23.50 6.96 12.27
C ALA A 350 22.85 6.34 13.51
N ASN A 351 22.64 5.03 13.47
CA ASN A 351 22.09 4.24 14.59
C ASN A 351 20.75 4.80 15.13
N GLY A 352 19.86 5.25 14.23
CA GLY A 352 18.56 5.81 14.59
C GLY A 352 18.58 7.30 14.98
N PHE A 353 19.74 7.97 14.95
CA PHE A 353 19.84 9.41 15.15
C PHE A 353 20.04 10.14 13.82
N VAL A 354 19.28 11.21 13.61
CA VAL A 354 19.38 12.06 12.42
C VAL A 354 20.45 13.13 12.64
N ASP A 355 21.37 13.26 11.69
CA ASP A 355 22.30 14.39 11.64
C ASP A 355 21.59 15.61 11.03
N LEU A 356 21.18 16.54 11.89
CA LEU A 356 20.45 17.74 11.50
C LEU A 356 21.24 18.68 10.59
N ARG A 357 22.58 18.65 10.63
CA ARG A 357 23.40 19.47 9.74
C ARG A 357 23.36 18.90 8.33
N ALA A 358 23.50 17.58 8.22
CA ALA A 358 23.37 16.87 6.96
C ALA A 358 21.97 17.02 6.36
N ALA A 359 20.93 16.85 7.18
CA ALA A 359 19.55 17.05 6.75
C ALA A 359 19.30 18.50 6.31
N ARG A 360 19.82 19.50 7.03
CA ARG A 360 19.71 20.92 6.65
C ARG A 360 20.30 21.18 5.26
N SER A 361 21.46 20.61 4.93
CA SER A 361 22.05 20.74 3.59
C SER A 361 21.12 20.18 2.50
N VAL A 362 20.49 19.03 2.75
CA VAL A 362 19.50 18.44 1.82
C VAL A 362 18.27 19.34 1.67
N PHE A 363 17.72 19.83 2.78
CA PHE A 363 16.55 20.71 2.75
C PHE A 363 16.85 22.07 2.11
N ALA A 364 18.07 22.59 2.21
CA ALA A 364 18.45 23.85 1.59
C ALA A 364 18.36 23.78 0.05
N VAL A 365 18.65 22.63 -0.54
CA VAL A 365 18.50 22.41 -1.99
C VAL A 365 17.05 22.16 -2.35
N LEU A 366 16.32 21.36 -1.55
CA LEU A 366 14.88 21.17 -1.74
C LEU A 366 14.13 22.51 -1.76
N MET A 367 14.48 23.44 -0.86
CA MET A 367 13.88 24.77 -0.78
C MET A 367 14.03 25.58 -2.08
N ARG A 368 15.13 25.40 -2.82
CA ARG A 368 15.33 26.10 -4.11
C ARG A 368 14.52 25.48 -5.24
N LEU A 369 14.26 24.17 -5.16
CA LEU A 369 13.48 23.42 -6.15
C LEU A 369 11.97 23.42 -5.84
N GLU A 370 11.57 23.81 -4.62
CA GLU A 370 10.19 23.71 -4.15
C GLU A 370 9.17 24.39 -5.07
N ASP A 371 9.45 25.62 -5.49
CA ASP A 371 8.57 26.38 -6.39
C ASP A 371 8.37 25.68 -7.75
N GLU A 372 9.43 25.08 -8.27
CA GLU A 372 9.42 24.35 -9.54
C GLU A 372 8.61 23.05 -9.42
N LEU A 373 8.86 22.29 -8.35
CA LEU A 373 8.15 21.05 -8.05
C LEU A 373 6.65 21.29 -7.82
N LEU A 374 6.28 22.36 -7.12
CA LEU A 374 4.88 22.73 -6.91
C LEU A 374 4.19 23.14 -8.22
N ARG A 375 4.88 23.85 -9.11
CA ARG A 375 4.34 24.20 -10.44
C ARG A 375 4.15 22.97 -11.31
N ASN A 376 5.10 22.05 -11.32
CA ASN A 376 5.00 20.81 -12.09
C ASN A 376 3.87 19.93 -11.54
N LYS A 377 3.76 19.80 -10.22
CA LYS A 377 2.64 19.12 -9.58
C LYS A 377 1.28 19.73 -9.95
N ALA A 378 1.16 21.05 -9.93
CA ALA A 378 -0.09 21.72 -10.30
C ALA A 378 -0.46 21.50 -11.78
N LYS A 379 0.53 21.44 -12.69
CA LYS A 379 0.30 21.07 -14.09
C LYS A 379 -0.18 19.62 -14.21
N ASP A 380 0.47 18.69 -13.53
CA ASP A 380 0.10 17.27 -13.55
C ASP A 380 -1.31 17.02 -12.99
N GLU A 381 -1.66 17.67 -11.90
CA GLU A 381 -3.00 17.60 -11.32
C GLU A 381 -4.05 18.13 -12.28
N ARG A 382 -3.76 19.24 -12.99
CA ARG A 382 -4.66 19.79 -14.00
C ARG A 382 -4.82 18.85 -15.20
N MET A 383 -3.71 18.31 -15.72
CA MET A 383 -3.74 17.33 -16.81
C MET A 383 -4.51 16.07 -16.43
N ARG A 384 -4.37 15.59 -15.20
CA ARG A 384 -5.14 14.45 -14.67
C ARG A 384 -6.63 14.78 -14.57
N ALA A 385 -6.99 15.95 -14.07
CA ALA A 385 -8.38 16.39 -13.99
C ALA A 385 -9.03 16.48 -15.38
N GLU A 386 -8.33 17.05 -16.36
CA GLU A 386 -8.81 17.14 -17.76
C GLU A 386 -8.98 15.76 -18.41
N ARG A 387 -8.06 14.81 -18.14
CA ARG A 387 -8.18 13.41 -18.60
C ARG A 387 -9.36 12.70 -17.93
N GLU A 388 -9.60 12.94 -16.65
CA GLU A 388 -10.73 12.35 -15.92
C GLU A 388 -12.07 12.92 -16.40
N GLU A 389 -12.16 14.22 -16.67
CA GLU A 389 -13.35 14.88 -17.21
C GLU A 389 -13.69 14.33 -18.60
N LYS A 390 -12.71 14.28 -19.53
CA LYS A 390 -12.89 13.68 -20.85
C LYS A 390 -13.38 12.23 -20.77
N LYS A 391 -12.79 11.43 -19.88
CA LYS A 391 -13.20 10.05 -19.68
C LYS A 391 -14.62 9.94 -19.11
N GLN A 392 -15.02 10.85 -18.23
CA GLN A 392 -16.39 10.90 -17.71
C GLN A 392 -17.39 11.32 -18.78
N GLU A 393 -17.05 12.27 -19.64
CA GLU A 393 -17.84 12.67 -20.80
C GLU A 393 -18.00 11.51 -21.80
N GLU A 394 -16.92 10.83 -22.17
CA GLU A 394 -16.94 9.64 -23.01
C GLU A 394 -17.79 8.52 -22.41
N GLU A 395 -17.69 8.26 -21.10
CA GLU A 395 -18.52 7.27 -20.42
C GLU A 395 -20.00 7.68 -20.38
N ALA A 396 -20.30 8.97 -20.22
CA ALA A 396 -21.66 9.51 -20.22
C ALA A 396 -22.30 9.46 -21.62
N ASP A 397 -21.54 9.76 -22.67
CA ASP A 397 -22.00 9.69 -24.04
C ASP A 397 -22.15 8.24 -24.52
N ALA A 398 -21.22 7.35 -24.16
CA ALA A 398 -21.38 5.91 -24.38
C ALA A 398 -22.64 5.35 -23.65
N ALA A 399 -22.96 5.86 -22.46
CA ALA A 399 -24.19 5.50 -21.75
C ALA A 399 -25.46 6.06 -22.42
N ARG A 400 -25.40 7.25 -23.03
CA ARG A 400 -26.49 7.84 -23.82
C ARG A 400 -26.75 7.07 -25.11
N GLU A 401 -25.70 6.69 -25.84
CA GLU A 401 -25.82 5.90 -27.07
C GLU A 401 -26.37 4.49 -26.80
N ARG A 402 -25.96 3.84 -25.69
CA ARG A 402 -26.58 2.57 -25.24
C ARG A 402 -28.09 2.69 -24.95
N LYS A 403 -28.56 3.86 -24.50
CA LYS A 403 -29.99 4.12 -24.28
C LYS A 403 -30.74 4.41 -25.58
N LYS A 404 -30.08 4.93 -26.63
CA LYS A 404 -30.69 5.14 -27.95
C LYS A 404 -30.76 3.86 -28.79
N GLY A 405 -29.82 2.93 -28.62
CA GLY A 405 -29.80 1.63 -29.32
C GLY A 405 -30.82 0.59 -28.79
N ALA A 406 -31.40 0.81 -27.61
CA ALA A 406 -32.54 0.03 -27.12
C ALA A 406 -33.84 0.59 -27.75
N GLY A 407 -34.15 0.14 -28.97
CA GLY A 407 -35.39 0.52 -29.66
C GLY A 407 -36.65 0.21 -28.83
N PRO A 408 -37.72 1.02 -28.96
CA PRO A 408 -38.93 0.84 -28.18
C PRO A 408 -39.67 -0.44 -28.60
N SER A 409 -39.95 -1.33 -27.65
CA SER A 409 -40.91 -2.41 -27.86
C SER A 409 -42.32 -1.80 -28.03
N PRO A 410 -43.10 -2.20 -29.04
CA PRO A 410 -44.39 -1.59 -29.32
C PRO A 410 -45.50 -2.28 -28.53
N ALA A 411 -46.03 -1.60 -27.50
CA ALA A 411 -47.42 -1.73 -27.08
C ALA A 411 -47.77 -0.77 -25.92
N GLN A 412 -48.38 0.36 -26.29
CA GLN A 412 -49.69 0.85 -25.84
C GLN A 412 -49.71 2.34 -25.52
N PHE A 413 -50.17 3.06 -26.54
CA PHE A 413 -50.67 4.42 -26.49
C PHE A 413 -51.89 4.54 -25.57
N SER A 414 -51.89 5.56 -24.71
CA SER A 414 -53.10 6.33 -24.40
C SER A 414 -52.70 7.71 -23.90
N ALA A 415 -52.90 8.68 -24.77
CA ALA A 415 -52.61 10.09 -24.57
C ALA A 415 -53.48 10.71 -23.46
N HIS A 416 -52.91 11.68 -22.72
CA HIS A 416 -53.60 12.94 -22.42
C HIS A 416 -52.57 14.08 -22.29
N SER A 417 -52.92 15.20 -22.92
CA SER A 417 -52.05 16.32 -23.23
C SER A 417 -52.24 17.51 -22.29
N ARG A 418 -51.17 18.30 -22.17
CA ARG A 418 -51.06 19.76 -21.95
C ARG A 418 -50.62 20.24 -20.57
N GLY A 419 -49.48 20.94 -20.56
CA GLY A 419 -49.42 22.31 -20.05
C GLY A 419 -48.21 22.69 -19.20
N ALA A 420 -47.35 23.53 -19.80
CA ALA A 420 -46.53 24.58 -19.18
C ALA A 420 -45.23 24.22 -18.44
N ASP A 421 -44.12 24.53 -19.11
CA ASP A 421 -42.99 25.37 -18.66
C ASP A 421 -42.81 25.58 -17.14
N ASP A 422 -41.69 25.13 -16.59
CA ASP A 422 -40.85 26.02 -15.77
C ASP A 422 -39.38 25.59 -15.72
N LYS A 423 -38.49 26.57 -15.80
CA LYS A 423 -37.03 26.45 -15.75
C LYS A 423 -36.58 26.44 -14.29
N GLY A 424 -36.08 25.31 -13.80
CA GLY A 424 -35.49 25.19 -12.46
C GLY A 424 -33.97 25.03 -12.50
N SER A 425 -33.26 26.14 -12.33
CA SER A 425 -31.81 26.25 -12.15
C SER A 425 -31.31 25.38 -10.99
N LEU A 426 -30.27 24.56 -11.24
CA LEU A 426 -29.52 23.86 -10.21
C LEU A 426 -28.62 24.86 -9.47
N LEU A 427 -28.98 25.16 -8.23
CA LEU A 427 -28.21 26.01 -7.31
C LEU A 427 -26.85 25.38 -7.01
N LYS A 428 -25.77 26.06 -7.45
CA LYS A 428 -24.44 25.94 -6.85
C LYS A 428 -24.51 26.53 -5.44
N VAL A 429 -24.34 25.70 -4.42
CA VAL A 429 -24.08 26.17 -3.06
C VAL A 429 -22.59 26.41 -2.95
N SER A 430 -22.22 27.70 -2.91
CA SER A 430 -20.89 28.19 -2.57
C SER A 430 -20.64 28.05 -1.06
N ASP A 431 -19.57 27.35 -0.69
CA ASP A 431 -19.03 27.39 0.67
C ASP A 431 -18.36 28.75 0.91
N SER A 432 -19.01 29.60 1.71
CA SER A 432 -18.41 30.80 2.27
C SER A 432 -18.99 31.07 3.65
N ALA A 433 -18.30 30.60 4.69
CA ALA A 433 -18.38 31.14 6.05
C ALA A 433 -17.24 30.58 6.92
N VAL A 434 -16.05 31.17 6.78
CA VAL A 434 -15.02 31.14 7.83
C VAL A 434 -15.22 32.39 8.67
N GLY A 435 -15.67 32.21 9.91
CA GLY A 435 -15.83 33.26 10.91
C GLY A 435 -14.73 33.18 11.96
N GLU A 436 -13.80 34.13 11.84
CA GLU A 436 -13.05 34.91 12.85
C GLU A 436 -12.55 34.31 14.19
N GLU A 437 -11.21 34.40 14.29
CA GLU A 437 -10.36 34.92 15.37
C GLU A 437 -10.75 34.76 16.86
N ALA A 438 -9.80 34.17 17.61
CA ALA A 438 -9.45 34.62 18.96
C ALA A 438 -7.92 34.70 19.07
N LYS A 439 -7.39 35.92 19.23
CA LYS A 439 -6.01 36.24 19.59
C LYS A 439 -5.89 36.40 21.10
N ASP A 440 -4.88 35.76 21.70
CA ASP A 440 -3.95 36.23 22.76
C ASP A 440 -3.14 34.99 23.20
N GLY A 441 -1.83 34.94 23.43
CA GLY A 441 -0.73 35.89 23.46
C GLY A 441 0.53 35.15 23.99
N SER A 442 1.68 35.81 23.91
CA SER A 442 3.04 35.46 24.39
C SER A 442 4.03 34.90 23.35
N GLU A 443 4.63 35.85 22.66
CA GLU A 443 5.86 35.75 21.87
C GLU A 443 7.07 35.47 22.78
N THR A 444 7.83 34.43 22.47
CA THR A 444 9.27 34.38 22.76
C THR A 444 9.98 34.45 21.42
N GLY A 445 10.50 35.63 21.09
CA GLY A 445 11.20 35.90 19.84
C GLY A 445 12.43 35.03 19.68
N MET A 446 12.41 34.17 18.67
CA MET A 446 13.61 33.58 18.09
C MET A 446 13.94 34.41 16.85
N ASP A 447 15.08 35.09 16.90
CA ASP A 447 15.61 35.94 15.85
C ASP A 447 15.98 35.10 14.62
N TRP A 448 15.19 35.22 13.54
CA TRP A 448 15.40 34.53 12.26
C TRP A 448 16.35 35.30 11.31
N ALA A 449 17.01 36.37 11.78
CA ALA A 449 17.69 37.35 10.91
C ALA A 449 19.15 37.01 10.52
N THR A 450 19.58 35.75 10.55
CA THR A 450 20.86 35.34 9.92
C THR A 450 20.60 34.26 8.88
N TYR A 451 19.98 34.66 7.77
CA TYR A 451 20.17 34.00 6.49
C TYR A 451 21.59 34.33 6.01
N ASP A 452 22.52 33.41 6.21
CA ASP A 452 23.81 33.47 5.52
C ASP A 452 23.58 33.41 4.00
N GLN A 453 24.38 34.18 3.27
CA GLN A 453 24.32 34.36 1.82
C GLN A 453 24.38 33.03 1.05
N PRO A 454 23.84 32.98 -0.18
CA PRO A 454 23.86 31.78 -1.01
C PRO A 454 25.31 31.31 -1.24
N ASP A 455 25.59 30.09 -0.81
CA ASP A 455 26.82 29.37 -1.13
C ASP A 455 26.77 28.96 -2.61
N ASP A 456 27.71 29.46 -3.41
CA ASP A 456 27.85 29.20 -4.86
C ASP A 456 27.93 27.68 -5.16
N THR A 457 28.31 26.87 -4.18
CA THR A 457 28.37 25.40 -4.34
C THR A 457 26.99 24.74 -4.42
N VAL A 458 25.91 25.42 -4.04
CA VAL A 458 24.55 24.88 -4.13
C VAL A 458 24.03 24.92 -5.58
N ASP A 459 24.42 25.93 -6.34
CA ASP A 459 23.98 26.12 -7.72
C ASP A 459 24.58 25.03 -8.65
N ASP A 460 25.81 24.59 -8.40
CA ASP A 460 26.43 23.45 -9.10
C ASP A 460 25.65 22.13 -8.91
N ALA A 461 25.09 21.90 -7.72
CA ALA A 461 24.35 20.67 -7.44
C ALA A 461 22.94 20.70 -8.05
N SER A 462 22.25 21.85 -7.98
CA SER A 462 20.96 22.03 -8.64
C SER A 462 21.07 21.97 -10.16
N GLN A 463 22.14 22.54 -10.75
CA GLN A 463 22.38 22.47 -12.19
C GLN A 463 22.76 21.05 -12.64
N ALA A 464 23.64 20.35 -11.90
CA ALA A 464 23.99 18.97 -12.22
C ALA A 464 22.80 17.99 -12.13
N ILE A 465 21.82 18.25 -11.27
CA ILE A 465 20.58 17.46 -11.21
C ILE A 465 19.71 17.75 -12.45
N ARG A 466 19.56 19.02 -12.84
CA ARG A 466 18.80 19.44 -14.04
C ARG A 466 19.40 18.87 -15.32
N ASP A 467 20.70 18.99 -15.50
CA ASP A 467 21.41 18.52 -16.69
C ASP A 467 21.30 16.99 -16.88
N LEU A 468 21.06 16.23 -15.80
CA LEU A 468 20.92 14.77 -15.83
C LEU A 468 19.46 14.29 -15.96
N GLU A 469 18.47 15.08 -15.52
CA GLU A 469 17.06 14.83 -15.82
C GLU A 469 16.80 15.01 -17.32
N ASP A 470 17.41 16.04 -17.93
CA ASP A 470 17.34 16.26 -19.38
C ASP A 470 17.98 15.13 -20.21
N GLU A 471 19.00 14.44 -19.67
CA GLU A 471 19.63 13.26 -20.32
C GLU A 471 18.79 11.96 -20.16
N GLU A 472 18.05 11.78 -19.06
CA GLU A 472 17.15 10.63 -18.87
C GLU A 472 15.85 10.78 -19.66
N ASP A 473 15.29 12.00 -19.75
CA ASP A 473 14.11 12.30 -20.57
C ASP A 473 14.41 12.19 -22.08
N GLY A 474 15.66 12.42 -22.50
CA GLY A 474 16.12 12.17 -23.87
C GLY A 474 16.30 10.69 -24.25
N ALA A 475 16.29 9.78 -23.26
CA ALA A 475 16.45 8.34 -23.46
C ALA A 475 15.17 7.53 -23.17
N MET A 476 14.12 8.16 -22.62
CA MET A 476 12.79 7.57 -22.45
C MET A 476 11.75 8.35 -23.25
N ASP A 477 11.75 8.14 -24.57
CA ASP A 477 10.54 8.38 -25.37
C ASP A 477 9.51 7.33 -24.95
N TYR A 478 8.61 7.73 -24.04
CA TYR A 478 7.40 6.99 -23.73
C TYR A 478 6.52 6.97 -24.99
N ASN A 479 6.70 5.94 -25.83
CA ASN A 479 5.64 5.51 -26.74
C ASN A 479 4.49 4.94 -25.90
N GLU A 480 3.60 5.82 -25.44
CA GLU A 480 2.33 5.45 -24.83
C GLU A 480 1.22 5.20 -25.89
N ASP A 481 1.55 5.28 -27.19
CA ASP A 481 0.57 5.21 -28.31
C ASP A 481 0.91 4.17 -29.41
N ALA A 482 1.60 3.07 -29.10
CA ALA A 482 1.83 1.99 -30.08
C ALA A 482 1.45 0.62 -29.51
N ASP A 483 0.14 0.36 -29.42
CA ASP A 483 -0.43 -0.99 -29.36
C ASP A 483 -1.78 -0.94 -30.10
N ASP A 484 -1.73 -0.77 -31.42
CA ASP A 484 -2.81 -1.14 -32.33
C ASP A 484 -2.20 -2.05 -33.42
N ASP A 485 -2.85 -3.20 -33.62
CA ASP A 485 -2.77 -4.13 -34.75
C ASP A 485 -1.51 -5.00 -34.93
N ALA A 486 -1.53 -6.17 -34.30
CA ALA A 486 -1.02 -7.40 -34.90
C ALA A 486 -1.90 -8.59 -34.48
N ASP A 487 -2.87 -8.90 -35.33
CA ASP A 487 -3.59 -10.17 -35.36
C ASP A 487 -2.59 -11.32 -35.54
N ASP A 488 -2.74 -12.38 -34.74
CA ASP A 488 -2.25 -13.70 -35.09
C ASP A 488 -3.40 -14.69 -34.81
N ASP A 489 -4.09 -15.01 -35.90
CA ASP A 489 -5.06 -16.09 -36.00
C ASP A 489 -4.35 -17.44 -35.76
N ALA A 490 -4.76 -18.14 -34.71
CA ALA A 490 -4.59 -19.58 -34.62
C ALA A 490 -5.93 -20.17 -34.18
N GLU A 491 -6.77 -20.45 -35.18
CA GLU A 491 -7.98 -21.25 -35.03
C GLU A 491 -7.61 -22.69 -34.68
N GLU A 492 -8.19 -23.15 -33.57
CA GLU A 492 -8.30 -24.53 -33.16
C GLU A 492 -9.60 -25.06 -33.81
N GLU A 493 -9.51 -25.89 -34.85
CA GLU A 493 -10.62 -26.76 -35.27
C GLU A 493 -10.27 -28.21 -34.87
N GLY A 494 -11.13 -28.79 -34.03
CA GLY A 494 -11.05 -30.15 -33.57
C GLY A 494 -11.89 -31.12 -34.40
N GLU A 495 -12.05 -32.32 -33.82
CA GLU A 495 -12.93 -33.43 -34.22
C GLU A 495 -12.42 -34.24 -35.44
N GLU A 496 -12.44 -35.56 -35.49
CA GLU A 496 -13.01 -36.63 -34.65
C GLU A 496 -12.39 -37.97 -35.13
N ASP A 497 -12.15 -38.85 -34.16
CA ASP A 497 -12.35 -40.30 -34.12
C ASP A 497 -12.25 -41.23 -35.35
N ASN A 498 -11.52 -42.32 -35.07
CA ASN A 498 -11.78 -43.74 -35.38
C ASN A 498 -11.28 -44.38 -36.68
N ASP A 499 -10.38 -45.33 -36.40
CA ASP A 499 -10.44 -46.75 -36.76
C ASP A 499 -9.92 -47.24 -38.11
N ASP A 500 -9.11 -48.29 -37.94
CA ASP A 500 -8.94 -49.48 -38.75
C ASP A 500 -7.93 -49.50 -39.91
N ASP A 501 -6.93 -50.34 -39.63
CA ASP A 501 -6.49 -51.48 -40.42
C ASP A 501 -5.34 -51.33 -41.43
N ASP A 502 -4.36 -52.18 -41.13
CA ASP A 502 -3.65 -53.08 -42.03
C ASP A 502 -2.52 -52.53 -42.91
N ASP A 503 -1.34 -52.99 -42.48
CA ASP A 503 -0.45 -53.85 -43.23
C ASP A 503 0.57 -53.25 -44.21
N ASP A 504 1.71 -53.91 -44.10
CA ASP A 504 2.72 -54.20 -45.11
C ASP A 504 3.80 -53.13 -45.40
N ASP A 505 4.96 -53.49 -44.84
CA ASP A 505 6.16 -53.84 -45.59
C ASP A 505 7.09 -52.72 -46.10
N ASP A 506 8.31 -52.87 -45.59
CA ASP A 506 9.56 -52.94 -46.33
C ASP A 506 10.35 -51.66 -46.64
N ASP A 507 11.63 -51.87 -46.33
CA ASP A 507 12.86 -51.41 -46.95
C ASP A 507 13.58 -50.14 -46.41
N ASP A 508 14.76 -50.50 -45.89
CA ASP A 508 16.03 -49.79 -45.65
C ASP A 508 16.25 -48.91 -44.41
#